data_AF-A0A1Q4FUD4-F1
#
_entry.id   AF-A0A1Q4FUD4-F1
#
_cell.length_a   1.000
_cell.length_b   1.000
_cell.length_c   1.000
_cell.angle_alpha   90.00
_cell.angle_beta   90.00
_cell.angle_gamma   90.00
#
_symmetry.space_group_name_H-M   'P 1'
#
loop_
_entity.id
_entity.type
_entity.pdbx_description
1 polymer ?
#
loop_
_entity_poly.entity_id
_entity_poly.type
_entity_poly.pdbx_seq_one_letter_code
_entity_poly.pdbx_strand_id
1 'polypeptide(L)'
;MRDAPVEGLISVGLCKREEIEGCSEAQVAEVEASFGRPLPASYREFLLPAGQGAGRFLRGTDCLYPRILETTAEGAELLVESKEKFSLPTDAFVLSMHQGYQFMFFRASEGDDPPVYYYFEGDGTPQRISDSLSGYLFRCVEEHREQAWPHSRLRRRPKREAASGAGSRWFLRWRFFAPSMPRCCGSLRSPQPAPLSLAAA
;
A
#
# COMPACT_ATOMS: atom_id res chain seq x y z
N MET A 1 15.54 8.54 -17.34
CA MET A 1 14.71 8.42 -16.12
C MET A 1 13.51 7.48 -16.28
N ARG A 2 13.04 7.19 -17.51
CA ARG A 2 11.84 6.35 -17.77
C ARG A 2 11.91 4.91 -17.24
N ASP A 3 13.10 4.37 -16.96
CA ASP A 3 13.27 2.98 -16.53
C ASP A 3 13.48 2.80 -15.02
N ALA A 4 13.51 3.88 -14.23
CA ALA A 4 13.85 3.80 -12.81
C ALA A 4 12.94 2.87 -11.97
N PRO A 5 11.60 2.84 -12.18
CA PRO A 5 10.74 1.90 -11.47
C PRO A 5 11.00 0.43 -11.88
N VAL A 6 11.24 0.21 -13.18
CA VAL A 6 11.49 -1.12 -13.80
C VAL A 6 12.83 -1.69 -13.33
N GLU A 7 13.88 -0.89 -13.43
CA GLU A 7 15.22 -1.29 -13.01
C GLU A 7 15.26 -1.52 -11.50
N GLY A 8 14.48 -0.76 -10.72
CA GLY A 8 14.17 -1.07 -9.33
C GLY A 8 13.64 -2.50 -9.17
N LEU A 9 12.50 -2.82 -9.79
CA LEU A 9 11.84 -4.14 -9.72
C LEU A 9 12.71 -5.32 -10.16
N ILE A 10 13.51 -5.15 -11.22
CA ILE A 10 14.42 -6.19 -11.72
C ILE A 10 15.60 -6.37 -10.76
N SER A 11 16.22 -5.28 -10.30
CA SER A 11 17.41 -5.33 -9.43
C SER A 11 17.17 -6.05 -8.12
N VAL A 12 15.93 -6.03 -7.63
CA VAL A 12 15.51 -6.67 -6.38
C VAL A 12 15.04 -8.12 -6.56
N GLY A 13 14.98 -8.62 -7.80
CA GLY A 13 14.57 -9.98 -8.12
C GLY A 13 13.06 -10.23 -7.92
N LEU A 14 12.24 -9.19 -7.88
CA LEU A 14 10.79 -9.32 -7.76
C LEU A 14 10.11 -9.64 -9.07
N CYS A 15 10.75 -9.21 -10.16
CA CYS A 15 10.25 -9.41 -11.49
C CYS A 15 11.41 -9.80 -12.39
N LYS A 16 11.25 -10.85 -13.19
CA LYS A 16 12.12 -11.01 -14.35
C LYS A 16 11.70 -9.99 -15.40
N ARG A 17 12.62 -9.63 -16.30
CA ARG A 17 12.32 -8.65 -17.36
C ARG A 17 11.11 -9.07 -18.21
N GLU A 18 10.88 -10.37 -18.36
CA GLU A 18 9.77 -10.94 -19.13
C GLU A 18 8.42 -10.90 -18.40
N GLU A 19 8.42 -10.60 -17.10
CA GLU A 19 7.23 -10.51 -16.24
C GLU A 19 6.78 -9.06 -16.01
N ILE A 20 7.56 -8.08 -16.51
CA ILE A 20 7.21 -6.66 -16.50
C ILE A 20 6.41 -6.36 -17.75
N GLU A 21 5.18 -5.90 -17.54
CA GLU A 21 4.30 -5.47 -18.62
C GLU A 21 3.67 -4.12 -18.26
N GLY A 22 3.83 -3.16 -19.15
CA GLY A 22 3.33 -1.81 -19.00
C GLY A 22 1.94 -1.61 -19.58
N CYS A 23 1.21 -0.63 -19.07
CA CYS A 23 0.02 -0.13 -19.74
C CYS A 23 0.41 0.64 -21.00
N SER A 24 -0.33 0.41 -22.09
CA SER A 24 -0.32 1.31 -23.24
C SER A 24 -0.95 2.66 -22.88
N GLU A 25 -0.66 3.69 -23.66
CA GLU A 25 -1.31 5.01 -23.53
C GLU A 25 -2.85 4.92 -23.59
N ALA A 26 -3.39 3.98 -24.38
CA ALA A 26 -4.84 3.76 -24.45
C ALA A 26 -5.40 3.20 -23.14
N GLN A 27 -4.70 2.27 -22.49
CA GLN A 27 -5.10 1.75 -21.19
C GLN A 27 -4.96 2.80 -20.08
N VAL A 28 -3.91 3.64 -20.13
CA VAL A 28 -3.79 4.77 -19.20
C VAL A 28 -4.95 5.75 -19.40
N ALA A 29 -5.32 6.04 -20.65
CA ALA A 29 -6.48 6.89 -20.95
C ALA A 29 -7.80 6.26 -20.47
N GLU A 30 -7.93 4.94 -20.49
CA GLU A 30 -9.09 4.24 -19.92
C GLU A 30 -9.17 4.39 -18.40
N VAL A 31 -8.03 4.31 -17.70
CA VAL A 31 -7.97 4.58 -16.25
C VAL A 31 -8.32 6.04 -15.95
N GLU A 32 -7.81 6.99 -16.74
CA GLU A 32 -8.17 8.41 -16.61
C GLU A 32 -9.65 8.66 -16.87
N ALA A 33 -10.24 7.94 -17.83
CA ALA A 33 -11.66 8.01 -18.14
C ALA A 33 -12.53 7.42 -17.01
N SER A 34 -12.14 6.28 -16.42
CA SER A 34 -12.87 5.70 -15.28
C SER A 34 -12.77 6.59 -14.03
N PHE A 35 -11.64 7.26 -13.85
CA PHE A 35 -11.44 8.25 -12.79
C PHE A 35 -12.13 9.60 -13.07
N GLY A 36 -12.44 9.89 -14.33
CA GLY A 36 -13.04 11.15 -14.77
C GLY A 36 -12.08 12.34 -14.75
N ARG A 37 -10.77 12.12 -14.66
CA ARG A 37 -9.73 13.18 -14.65
C ARG A 37 -8.33 12.63 -14.98
N PRO A 38 -7.36 13.51 -15.31
CA PRO A 38 -5.98 13.10 -15.53
C PRO A 38 -5.34 12.48 -14.27
N LEU A 39 -4.48 11.48 -14.47
CA LEU A 39 -3.69 10.90 -13.40
C LEU A 39 -2.45 11.75 -13.10
N PRO A 40 -1.95 11.75 -11.84
CA PRO A 40 -0.67 12.38 -11.51
C PRO A 40 0.48 11.83 -12.37
N ALA A 41 1.44 12.68 -12.73
CA ALA A 41 2.57 12.28 -13.56
C ALA A 41 3.32 11.07 -12.97
N SER A 42 3.54 11.04 -11.65
CA SER A 42 4.25 9.93 -11.00
C SER A 42 3.51 8.60 -11.08
N TYR A 43 2.17 8.61 -11.16
CA TYR A 43 1.39 7.39 -11.36
C TYR A 43 1.43 6.91 -12.80
N ARG A 44 1.39 7.84 -13.78
CA ARG A 44 1.59 7.50 -15.19
C ARG A 44 2.97 6.88 -15.42
N GLU A 45 4.00 7.43 -14.78
CA GLU A 45 5.37 6.89 -14.81
C GLU A 45 5.49 5.47 -14.24
N PHE A 46 4.55 5.05 -13.39
CA PHE A 46 4.46 3.68 -12.90
C PHE A 46 3.65 2.77 -13.84
N LEU A 47 2.47 3.22 -14.29
CA LEU A 47 1.57 2.42 -15.11
C LEU A 47 2.17 2.11 -16.48
N LEU A 48 2.79 3.09 -17.14
CA LEU A 48 3.34 2.92 -18.49
C LEU A 48 4.39 1.81 -18.59
N PRO A 49 5.31 1.63 -17.62
CA PRO A 49 6.24 0.52 -17.67
C PRO A 49 5.79 -0.77 -16.95
N ALA A 50 4.96 -0.70 -15.91
CA ALA A 50 4.69 -1.85 -15.03
C ALA A 50 3.21 -2.01 -14.61
N GLY A 51 2.29 -1.33 -15.29
CA GLY A 51 0.88 -1.27 -14.91
C GLY A 51 0.04 -2.52 -15.21
N GLN A 52 0.51 -3.47 -16.01
CA GLN A 52 -0.18 -4.74 -16.29
C GLN A 52 0.48 -5.94 -15.61
N GLY A 53 1.81 -5.94 -15.53
CA GLY A 53 2.59 -7.03 -14.98
C GLY A 53 3.81 -6.49 -14.24
N ALA A 54 3.99 -6.94 -13.01
CA ALA A 54 5.15 -6.61 -12.18
C ALA A 54 5.70 -7.84 -11.43
N GLY A 55 5.47 -9.04 -11.99
CA GLY A 55 5.96 -10.30 -11.42
C GLY A 55 5.37 -10.60 -10.05
N ARG A 56 6.22 -10.68 -9.02
CA ARG A 56 5.80 -10.91 -7.62
C ARG A 56 5.44 -9.62 -6.87
N PHE A 57 5.74 -8.47 -7.45
CA PHE A 57 5.42 -7.19 -6.83
C PHE A 57 3.90 -7.08 -6.61
N LEU A 58 3.50 -6.87 -5.35
CA LEU A 58 2.11 -6.72 -4.93
C LEU A 58 1.18 -7.91 -5.28
N ARG A 59 1.74 -9.12 -5.45
CA ARG A 59 0.95 -10.32 -5.72
C ARG A 59 -0.11 -10.55 -4.62
N GLY A 60 -1.38 -10.62 -5.02
CA GLY A 60 -2.51 -10.74 -4.09
C GLY A 60 -3.13 -9.40 -3.67
N THR A 61 -2.69 -8.30 -4.28
CA THR A 61 -3.26 -6.96 -4.16
C THR A 61 -3.81 -6.52 -5.51
N ASP A 62 -5.04 -6.01 -5.54
CA ASP A 62 -5.61 -5.42 -6.75
C ASP A 62 -4.97 -4.04 -6.97
N CYS A 63 -3.96 -3.98 -7.84
CA CYS A 63 -3.16 -2.77 -8.10
C CYS A 63 -2.64 -2.67 -9.55
N LEU A 64 -2.97 -3.65 -10.38
CA LEU A 64 -2.59 -3.72 -11.80
C LEU A 64 -3.84 -3.70 -12.68
N TYR A 65 -3.68 -3.19 -13.89
CA TYR A 65 -4.73 -3.21 -14.92
C TYR A 65 -5.11 -4.67 -15.26
N PRO A 66 -6.41 -4.97 -15.49
CA PRO A 66 -7.55 -4.07 -15.48
C PRO A 66 -8.19 -3.85 -14.10
N ARG A 67 -7.75 -4.58 -13.05
CA ARG A 67 -8.39 -4.56 -11.72
C ARG A 67 -8.45 -3.15 -11.11
N ILE A 68 -7.47 -2.30 -11.36
CA ILE A 68 -7.45 -0.93 -10.79
C ILE A 68 -8.68 -0.11 -11.19
N LEU A 69 -9.31 -0.41 -12.33
CA LEU A 69 -10.49 0.29 -12.82
C LEU A 69 -11.68 0.20 -11.84
N GLU A 70 -11.74 -0.87 -11.04
CA GLU A 70 -12.84 -1.15 -10.12
C GLU A 70 -12.53 -0.71 -8.68
N THR A 71 -11.24 -0.62 -8.32
CA THR A 71 -10.80 -0.41 -6.93
C THR A 71 -11.32 0.86 -6.26
N THR A 72 -11.56 1.95 -7.02
CA THR A 72 -12.10 3.19 -6.45
C THR A 72 -13.57 3.04 -6.08
N ALA A 73 -14.36 2.33 -6.89
CA ALA A 73 -15.74 2.01 -6.58
C ALA A 73 -15.82 1.04 -5.39
N GLU A 74 -15.02 -0.03 -5.41
CA GLU A 74 -14.91 -1.00 -4.31
C GLU A 74 -14.51 -0.33 -2.98
N GLY A 75 -13.57 0.63 -3.01
CA GLY A 75 -13.17 1.39 -1.82
C GLY A 75 -14.28 2.28 -1.27
N ALA A 76 -15.10 2.87 -2.15
CA ALA A 76 -16.27 3.63 -1.73
C ALA A 76 -17.35 2.73 -1.13
N GLU A 77 -17.58 1.55 -1.72
CA GLU A 77 -18.50 0.53 -1.20
C GLU A 77 -18.08 0.06 0.18
N LEU A 78 -16.79 -0.26 0.37
CA LEU A 78 -16.25 -0.67 1.67
C LEU A 78 -16.53 0.37 2.77
N LEU A 79 -16.31 1.66 2.50
CA LEU A 79 -16.60 2.72 3.48
C LEU A 79 -18.08 2.76 3.88
N VAL A 80 -18.98 2.54 2.92
CA VAL A 80 -20.43 2.48 3.17
C VAL A 80 -20.79 1.24 4.00
N GLU A 81 -20.26 0.07 3.64
CA GLU A 81 -20.50 -1.20 4.34
C GLU A 81 -19.99 -1.18 5.78
N SER A 82 -18.81 -0.61 6.01
CA SER A 82 -18.21 -0.40 7.33
C SER A 82 -18.87 0.72 8.13
N LYS A 83 -19.87 1.43 7.55
CA LYS A 83 -20.60 2.56 8.16
C LYS A 83 -19.67 3.70 8.59
N GLU A 84 -18.64 3.94 7.79
CA GLU A 84 -17.69 5.00 8.06
C GLU A 84 -18.31 6.38 7.86
N LYS A 85 -17.84 7.34 8.65
CA LYS A 85 -18.19 8.76 8.46
C LYS A 85 -17.40 9.40 7.32
N PHE A 86 -16.23 8.84 7.03
CA PHE A 86 -15.39 9.28 5.93
C PHE A 86 -15.95 8.75 4.60
N SER A 87 -15.96 9.61 3.60
CA SER A 87 -16.22 9.23 2.20
C SER A 87 -15.03 9.61 1.34
N LEU A 88 -14.75 8.80 0.31
CA LEU A 88 -13.71 9.13 -0.66
C LEU A 88 -14.05 10.46 -1.35
N PRO A 89 -13.15 11.45 -1.31
CA PRO A 89 -13.30 12.66 -2.12
C PRO A 89 -13.42 12.32 -3.61
N THR A 90 -14.14 13.14 -4.37
CA THR A 90 -14.29 12.92 -5.83
C THR A 90 -12.97 12.91 -6.60
N ASP A 91 -11.93 13.51 -6.01
CA ASP A 91 -10.57 13.58 -6.55
C ASP A 91 -9.63 12.50 -6.02
N ALA A 92 -10.16 11.54 -5.25
CA ALA A 92 -9.41 10.41 -4.75
C ALA A 92 -9.43 9.23 -5.74
N PHE A 93 -8.26 8.64 -5.95
CA PHE A 93 -8.11 7.42 -6.73
C PHE A 93 -7.50 6.34 -5.84
N VAL A 94 -8.19 5.20 -5.72
CA VAL A 94 -7.68 4.04 -5.00
C VAL A 94 -6.65 3.34 -5.90
N LEU A 95 -5.37 3.39 -5.52
CA LEU A 95 -4.28 2.80 -6.30
C LEU A 95 -4.03 1.32 -5.98
N SER A 96 -4.55 0.84 -4.85
CA SER A 96 -4.45 -0.57 -4.47
C SER A 96 -5.47 -0.98 -3.41
N MET A 97 -6.03 -2.18 -3.55
CA MET A 97 -6.94 -2.82 -2.60
C MET A 97 -6.35 -4.17 -2.15
N HIS A 98 -6.38 -4.47 -0.85
CA HIS A 98 -5.95 -5.77 -0.34
C HIS A 98 -7.08 -6.50 0.37
N GLN A 99 -7.59 -7.56 -0.26
CA GLN A 99 -8.59 -8.49 0.29
C GLN A 99 -9.90 -7.82 0.77
N GLY A 100 -10.25 -6.64 0.24
CA GLY A 100 -11.53 -5.99 0.48
C GLY A 100 -11.73 -5.35 1.85
N TYR A 101 -10.69 -5.22 2.69
CA TYR A 101 -10.80 -4.55 4.02
C TYR A 101 -9.80 -3.41 4.22
N GLN A 102 -8.91 -3.18 3.26
CA GLN A 102 -7.95 -2.07 3.31
C GLN A 102 -7.58 -1.61 1.91
N PHE A 103 -7.32 -0.32 1.78
CA PHE A 103 -6.89 0.28 0.52
C PHE A 103 -5.96 1.47 0.71
N MET A 104 -5.22 1.77 -0.36
CA MET A 104 -4.36 2.94 -0.45
C MET A 104 -4.87 3.82 -1.58
N PHE A 105 -4.91 5.13 -1.34
CA PHE A 105 -5.38 6.11 -2.32
C PHE A 105 -4.52 7.37 -2.32
N PHE A 106 -4.58 8.12 -3.41
CA PHE A 106 -4.04 9.49 -3.49
C PHE A 106 -5.16 10.45 -3.93
N ARG A 107 -4.93 11.76 -3.78
CA ARG A 107 -5.82 12.78 -4.35
C ARG A 107 -5.13 13.48 -5.51
N ALA A 108 -5.77 13.48 -6.69
CA ALA A 108 -5.18 14.07 -7.89
C ALA A 108 -5.06 15.60 -7.83
N SER A 109 -5.79 16.26 -6.93
CA SER A 109 -5.64 17.70 -6.71
C SER A 109 -4.38 18.08 -5.91
N GLU A 110 -3.67 17.10 -5.34
CA GLU A 110 -2.51 17.32 -4.47
C GLU A 110 -1.16 17.30 -5.23
N GLY A 111 -1.21 17.44 -6.56
CA GLY A 111 -0.06 17.61 -7.43
C GLY A 111 0.32 16.38 -8.25
N ASP A 112 1.39 16.51 -9.02
CA ASP A 112 1.89 15.47 -9.93
C ASP A 112 2.55 14.28 -9.21
N ASP A 113 2.91 14.46 -7.94
CA ASP A 113 3.42 13.41 -7.07
C ASP A 113 2.79 13.49 -5.67
N PRO A 114 1.49 13.15 -5.56
CA PRO A 114 0.69 13.46 -4.38
C PRO A 114 1.03 12.55 -3.19
N PRO A 115 0.66 12.95 -1.95
CA PRO A 115 0.71 12.06 -0.80
C PRO A 115 -0.14 10.80 -0.97
N VAL A 116 0.20 9.75 -0.23
CA VAL A 116 -0.57 8.50 -0.20
C VAL A 116 -1.21 8.32 1.16
N TYR A 117 -2.49 7.98 1.13
CA TYR A 117 -3.34 7.71 2.27
C TYR A 117 -3.69 6.22 2.33
N TYR A 118 -3.92 5.74 3.54
CA TYR A 118 -4.24 4.36 3.87
C TYR A 118 -5.51 4.31 4.70
N TYR A 119 -6.40 3.40 4.35
CA TYR A 119 -7.58 3.07 5.14
C TYR A 119 -7.56 1.59 5.49
N PHE A 120 -7.98 1.29 6.72
CA PHE A 120 -8.27 -0.04 7.22
C PHE A 120 -9.68 -0.05 7.79
N GLU A 121 -10.43 -1.13 7.56
CA GLU A 121 -11.79 -1.29 8.04
C GLU A 121 -11.93 -1.01 9.55
N GLY A 122 -12.77 -0.03 9.90
CA GLY A 122 -13.08 0.33 11.29
C GLY A 122 -12.15 1.37 11.91
N ASP A 123 -11.13 1.86 11.20
CA ASP A 123 -10.21 2.89 11.69
C ASP A 123 -10.79 4.31 11.64
N GLY A 124 -11.99 4.52 11.07
CA GLY A 124 -12.62 5.83 11.03
C GLY A 124 -12.12 6.73 9.91
N THR A 125 -10.89 7.20 10.06
CA THR A 125 -10.28 8.19 9.14
C THR A 125 -9.00 7.66 8.53
N PRO A 126 -8.81 7.79 7.21
CA PRO A 126 -7.56 7.38 6.57
C PRO A 126 -6.34 8.13 7.12
N GLN A 127 -5.20 7.44 7.14
CA GLN A 127 -3.92 7.98 7.59
C GLN A 127 -3.02 8.26 6.40
N ARG A 128 -2.31 9.40 6.40
CA ARG A 128 -1.23 9.66 5.45
C ARG A 128 -0.03 8.76 5.78
N ILE A 129 0.38 7.92 4.83
CA ILE A 129 1.48 6.95 4.99
C ILE A 129 2.70 7.28 4.12
N SER A 130 2.58 8.23 3.20
CA SER A 130 3.70 8.73 2.40
C SER A 130 3.47 10.18 2.00
N ASP A 131 4.56 10.93 1.90
CA ASP A 131 4.53 12.32 1.43
C ASP A 131 4.47 12.45 -0.08
N SER A 132 4.83 11.38 -0.80
CA SER A 132 4.74 11.28 -2.24
C SER A 132 4.36 9.87 -2.70
N LEU A 133 3.74 9.78 -3.88
CA LEU A 133 3.34 8.54 -4.52
C LEU A 133 4.56 7.78 -5.04
N SER A 134 5.50 8.48 -5.67
CA SER A 134 6.78 7.91 -6.07
C SER A 134 7.52 7.27 -4.89
N GLY A 135 7.56 7.95 -3.74
CA GLY A 135 8.20 7.47 -2.52
C GLY A 135 7.48 6.27 -1.90
N TYR A 136 6.15 6.23 -1.99
CA TYR A 136 5.35 5.08 -1.60
C TYR A 136 5.68 3.86 -2.47
N LEU A 137 5.63 4.01 -3.80
CA LEU A 137 5.92 2.93 -4.75
C LEU A 137 7.36 2.41 -4.57
N PHE A 138 8.34 3.31 -4.40
CA PHE A 138 9.72 2.93 -4.10
C PHE A 138 9.83 2.11 -2.81
N ARG A 139 9.15 2.53 -1.74
CA ARG A 139 9.12 1.78 -0.47
C ARG A 139 8.52 0.39 -0.65
N CYS A 140 7.43 0.25 -1.40
CA CYS A 140 6.84 -1.06 -1.69
C CYS A 140 7.84 -2.00 -2.37
N VAL A 141 8.68 -1.48 -3.28
CA VAL A 141 9.73 -2.27 -3.95
C VAL A 141 10.81 -2.70 -2.95
N GLU A 142 11.25 -1.80 -2.08
CA GLU A 142 12.28 -2.09 -1.07
C GLU A 142 11.80 -3.08 0.00
N GLU A 143 10.58 -2.95 0.52
CA GLU A 143 10.04 -3.87 1.55
C GLU A 143 9.98 -5.32 1.06
N HIS A 144 9.74 -5.51 -0.24
CA HIS A 144 9.75 -6.83 -0.86
C HIS A 144 11.16 -7.43 -0.99
N ARG A 145 12.24 -6.62 -0.98
CA ARG A 145 13.63 -7.11 -0.87
C ARG A 145 13.87 -7.81 0.46
N GLU A 146 13.34 -7.25 1.54
CA GLU A 146 13.54 -7.77 2.89
C GLU A 146 12.71 -9.03 3.16
N GLN A 147 11.55 -9.16 2.48
CA GLN A 147 10.66 -10.32 2.56
C GLN A 147 11.04 -11.47 1.62
N ALA A 148 12.05 -11.30 0.76
CA ALA A 148 12.67 -12.40 0.01
C ALA A 148 13.44 -13.34 0.94
N TRP A 149 12.72 -14.00 1.85
CA TRP A 149 13.24 -15.02 2.73
C TRP A 149 13.81 -16.18 1.91
N PRO A 150 15.07 -16.58 2.13
CA PRO A 150 15.66 -17.70 1.43
C PRO A 150 14.97 -19.00 1.88
N HIS A 151 14.07 -19.49 1.04
CA HIS A 151 13.49 -20.83 1.18
C HIS A 151 14.55 -21.95 1.07
N SER A 152 15.84 -21.63 0.92
CA SER A 152 16.96 -22.57 0.81
C SER A 152 17.73 -22.84 2.10
N ARG A 153 17.31 -22.34 3.28
CA ARG A 153 17.88 -22.78 4.58
C ARG A 153 16.84 -23.33 5.56
N LEU A 154 16.02 -24.28 5.13
CA LEU A 154 15.69 -25.36 6.06
C LEU A 154 16.97 -26.18 6.25
N ARG A 155 17.78 -25.83 7.25
CA ARG A 155 18.64 -26.83 7.89
C ARG A 155 17.71 -27.99 8.24
N ARG A 156 17.94 -29.16 7.64
CA ARG A 156 17.25 -30.40 7.99
C ARG A 156 17.19 -30.47 9.51
N ARG A 157 15.98 -30.40 10.09
CA ARG A 157 15.81 -30.79 11.49
C ARG A 157 16.33 -32.22 11.59
N PRO A 158 17.28 -32.55 12.48
CA PRO A 158 17.55 -33.94 12.77
C PRO A 158 16.23 -34.56 13.25
N LYS A 159 15.91 -35.75 12.74
CA LYS A 159 14.74 -36.56 13.13
C LYS A 159 14.68 -36.57 14.66
N ARG A 160 13.66 -35.92 15.26
CA ARG A 160 13.28 -36.23 16.63
C ARG A 160 12.34 -37.42 16.56
N GLU A 161 12.74 -38.48 17.23
CA GLU A 161 11.91 -39.66 17.47
C GLU A 161 10.61 -39.26 18.17
N ALA A 162 9.58 -40.07 17.90
CA ALA A 162 8.21 -39.86 18.33
C ALA A 162 8.10 -39.83 19.86
N ALA A 163 7.44 -38.79 20.37
CA ALA A 163 6.78 -38.84 21.67
C ALA A 163 5.33 -38.37 21.47
N SER A 164 4.43 -39.28 21.82
CA SER A 164 2.98 -39.13 21.89
C SER A 164 2.57 -38.07 22.91
N GLY A 165 1.47 -37.35 22.65
CA GLY A 165 0.86 -36.49 23.67
C GLY A 165 -0.14 -35.49 23.09
N ALA A 166 -1.40 -35.66 23.49
CA ALA A 166 -2.57 -34.90 23.06
C ALA A 166 -2.54 -33.41 23.45
N GLY A 167 -3.38 -32.60 22.79
CA GLY A 167 -3.79 -31.31 23.37
C GLY A 167 -4.24 -30.25 22.36
N SER A 168 -5.55 -30.10 22.23
CA SER A 168 -6.29 -29.03 21.55
C SER A 168 -5.84 -27.62 21.97
N ARG A 169 -5.70 -26.69 21.01
CA ARG A 169 -5.85 -25.23 21.21
C ARG A 169 -5.87 -24.48 19.86
N TRP A 170 -7.06 -24.37 19.27
CA TRP A 170 -7.34 -23.52 18.11
C TRP A 170 -7.64 -22.09 18.59
N PHE A 171 -6.68 -21.41 19.23
CA PHE A 171 -6.69 -19.97 19.49
C PHE A 171 -5.26 -19.56 19.84
N LEU A 172 -4.81 -18.42 19.32
CA LEU A 172 -3.43 -17.91 19.24
C LEU A 172 -2.60 -18.43 18.05
N ARG A 173 -2.93 -17.98 16.84
CA ARG A 173 -1.90 -17.63 15.86
C ARG A 173 -2.43 -16.71 14.77
N TRP A 174 -2.53 -15.42 15.08
CA TRP A 174 -2.29 -14.32 14.13
C TRP A 174 -2.28 -12.99 14.88
N ARG A 175 -1.08 -12.63 15.35
CA ARG A 175 -0.76 -11.30 15.87
C ARG A 175 0.54 -10.79 15.25
N PHE A 176 0.82 -11.24 14.03
CA PHE A 176 1.99 -10.88 13.22
C PHE A 176 1.55 -10.82 11.76
N PHE A 177 0.62 -9.93 11.46
CA PHE A 177 0.33 -9.50 10.10
C PHE A 177 -0.13 -8.03 10.13
N ALA A 178 0.67 -7.20 10.78
CA ALA A 178 0.86 -5.83 10.36
C ALA A 178 2.32 -5.79 9.92
N PRO A 179 2.66 -5.29 8.71
CA PRO A 179 4.04 -4.90 8.45
C PRO A 179 4.41 -3.95 9.59
N SER A 180 5.58 -4.16 10.19
CA SER A 180 6.10 -3.25 11.19
C SER A 180 6.13 -1.86 10.58
N MET A 181 5.15 -1.02 10.93
CA MET A 181 5.22 0.41 10.66
C MET A 181 6.58 0.88 11.20
N PRO A 182 7.43 1.53 10.38
CA PRO A 182 8.56 2.24 10.94
C PRO A 182 7.99 3.27 11.92
N ARG A 183 8.40 3.14 13.19
CA ARG A 183 8.12 4.14 14.22
C ARG A 183 8.81 5.44 13.84
N CYS A 184 8.17 6.23 12.98
CA CYS A 184 8.45 7.66 12.85
C CYS A 184 7.33 8.43 13.56
N CYS A 185 7.12 8.12 14.84
CA CYS A 185 6.60 9.11 15.76
C CYS A 185 7.76 10.06 16.07
N GLY A 186 8.00 11.00 15.16
CA GLY A 186 8.71 12.23 15.48
C GLY A 186 7.89 12.94 16.54
N SER A 187 8.38 12.89 17.77
CA SER A 187 7.90 13.66 18.92
C SER A 187 7.85 15.15 18.58
N LEU A 188 6.72 15.61 18.05
CA LEU A 188 6.29 16.99 18.18
C LEU A 188 5.67 17.11 19.57
N ARG A 189 6.49 17.54 20.53
CA ARG A 189 5.98 18.02 21.82
C ARG A 189 4.97 19.13 21.52
N SER A 190 3.72 18.91 21.90
CA SER A 190 2.74 19.99 22.00
C SER A 190 3.32 21.09 22.91
N PRO A 191 3.27 22.37 22.52
CA PRO A 191 3.58 23.46 23.44
C PRO A 191 2.56 23.43 24.59
N GLN A 192 3.07 23.31 25.82
CA GLN A 192 2.28 23.46 27.04
C GLN A 192 1.65 24.87 27.07
N PRO A 193 0.37 25.03 27.45
CA PRO A 193 -0.18 26.35 27.70
C PRO A 193 0.53 27.00 28.89
N ALA A 194 0.92 28.27 28.73
CA ALA A 194 1.53 29.08 29.79
C ALA A 194 0.55 29.23 30.98
N PRO A 195 1.04 29.23 32.24
CA PRO A 195 0.18 29.45 33.38
C PRO A 195 -0.36 30.89 33.39
N LEU A 196 -1.67 31.03 33.56
CA LEU A 196 -2.36 32.28 33.85
C LEU A 196 -1.80 32.87 35.15
N SER A 197 -1.15 34.04 35.07
CA SER A 197 -0.87 34.83 36.27
C SER A 197 -2.17 35.42 36.78
N LEU A 198 -2.61 35.00 37.97
CA LEU A 198 -3.55 35.78 38.77
C LEU A 198 -2.87 37.10 39.14
N ALA A 199 -3.31 38.20 38.53
CA ALA A 199 -3.09 39.52 39.08
C ALA A 199 -4.13 39.73 40.19
N ALA A 200 -3.68 39.73 41.44
CA ALA A 200 -4.45 40.26 42.55
C ALA A 200 -4.41 41.80 42.48
N ALA A 201 -5.58 42.41 42.69
CA ALA A 201 -5.76 43.83 42.93
C ALA A 201 -5.24 44.23 44.32
#